data_AF-A0A3M1XM70-F1
#
_entry.id   AF-A0A3M1XM70-F1
#
_cell.length_a   1.000
_cell.length_b   1.000
_cell.length_c   1.000
_cell.angle_alpha   90.00
_cell.angle_beta   90.00
_cell.angle_gamma   90.00
#
_symmetry.space_group_name_H-M   'P 1'
#
loop_
_entity.id
_entity.type
_entity.pdbx_description
1 polymer ?
#
loop_
_entity_poly.entity_id
_entity_poly.type
_entity_poly.pdbx_seq_one_letter_code
_entity_poly.pdbx_strand_id
1 'polypeptide(L)'
;MKRGLMGTLFVVFLIACGNGQGQSQAGSPETTSPTFDGQRAMAYLKKQVAFGPRNPGSSGHRNCKNYLLETLRSFTSHVEEQSFIYYDNIGRKSLTLSNLIARFSPELEPRILLCAHWDTRPFADQDPDPKNRDKPILGANDGASGVAVLLQLAELLSRFPPPIGVDLVFFDGEDYGPAGRLDQYFLGSRHFVQVNHTFYPQFAILLDMVGDAQLQLPIEGYSHQMAPQVVDRVWNLALEMEKGAFEYRINGYINDDHVILNQAGIPAIDIIDFAYPDESNRYWHTLEDTPDKCSPASLQTVGDVLVALIYRFNP
;
A
#
# COMPACT_ATOMS: atom_id res chain seq x y z
N MET A 1 23.80 80.95 15.85
CA MET A 1 22.61 80.64 16.68
C MET A 1 21.41 81.29 16.02
N LYS A 2 20.50 80.48 15.44
CA LYS A 2 19.11 80.23 15.91
C LYS A 2 18.26 81.51 15.97
N ARG A 3 17.03 81.59 15.44
CA ARG A 3 16.14 80.72 14.65
C ARG A 3 15.00 81.65 14.20
N GLY A 4 14.53 81.53 12.97
CA GLY A 4 13.50 82.38 12.38
C GLY A 4 12.07 81.92 12.69
N LEU A 5 11.24 82.94 12.94
CA LEU A 5 9.84 83.20 12.55
C LEU A 5 8.80 82.07 12.61
N MET A 6 7.79 82.33 13.45
CA MET A 6 6.52 81.61 13.54
C MET A 6 5.47 82.37 12.72
N GLY A 7 4.74 81.65 11.87
CA GLY A 7 3.57 82.16 11.16
C GLY A 7 2.58 81.03 10.96
N THR A 8 1.50 81.05 11.74
CA THR A 8 0.41 80.08 11.68
C THR A 8 -0.65 80.58 10.70
N LEU A 9 -1.01 79.75 9.71
CA LEU A 9 -2.23 79.94 8.93
C LEU A 9 -2.98 78.62 8.84
N PHE A 10 -4.22 78.65 9.31
CA PHE A 10 -5.18 77.56 9.29
C PHE A 10 -5.94 77.62 7.96
N VAL A 11 -5.95 76.54 7.18
CA VAL A 11 -6.93 76.31 6.12
C VAL A 11 -7.32 74.83 6.16
N VAL A 12 -8.61 74.60 6.38
CA VAL A 12 -9.26 73.28 6.28
C VAL A 12 -9.65 73.07 4.82
N PHE A 13 -9.26 71.94 4.23
CA PHE A 13 -9.84 71.43 2.99
C PHE A 13 -10.31 69.99 3.19
N LEU A 14 -11.63 69.81 3.07
CA LEU A 14 -12.30 68.53 2.85
C LEU A 14 -11.99 68.08 1.42
N ILE A 15 -11.40 66.90 1.24
CA ILE A 15 -11.31 66.23 -0.06
C ILE A 15 -11.82 64.79 0.09
N ALA A 16 -12.80 64.49 -0.75
CA ALA A 16 -13.49 63.22 -0.91
C ALA A 16 -12.54 62.08 -1.32
N CYS A 17 -12.70 60.91 -0.69
CA CYS A 17 -12.05 59.68 -1.15
C CYS A 17 -12.70 59.21 -2.45
N GLY A 18 -11.96 59.36 -3.55
CA GLY A 18 -12.26 58.74 -4.83
C GLY A 18 -11.91 57.24 -4.85
N ASN A 19 -12.63 56.53 -5.70
CA ASN A 19 -12.50 55.11 -6.06
C ASN A 19 -11.07 54.56 -6.04
N GLY A 20 -10.77 53.74 -5.03
CA GLY A 20 -9.67 52.78 -5.08
C GLY A 20 -10.15 51.51 -5.77
N GLN A 21 -9.63 51.23 -6.96
CA GLN A 21 -9.79 49.94 -7.61
C GLN A 21 -9.23 48.85 -6.69
N GLY A 22 -10.11 47.96 -6.22
CA GLY A 22 -9.69 46.74 -5.56
C GLY A 22 -8.94 45.87 -6.54
N GLN A 23 -7.61 45.83 -6.41
CA GLN A 23 -6.83 44.74 -6.99
C GLN A 23 -7.25 43.46 -6.26
N SER A 24 -8.08 42.66 -6.92
CA SER A 24 -8.26 41.26 -6.56
C SER A 24 -6.90 40.58 -6.71
N GLN A 25 -6.23 40.31 -5.58
CA GLN A 25 -5.18 39.30 -5.58
C GLN A 25 -5.85 37.98 -5.97
N ALA A 26 -5.61 37.55 -7.20
CA ALA A 26 -5.85 36.18 -7.60
C ALA A 26 -4.97 35.32 -6.69
N GLY A 27 -5.59 34.62 -5.76
CA GLY A 27 -4.91 33.58 -5.00
C GLY A 27 -4.25 32.65 -6.01
N SER A 28 -2.95 32.43 -5.85
CA SER A 28 -2.28 31.30 -6.49
C SER A 28 -3.14 30.06 -6.23
N PRO A 29 -3.44 29.22 -7.24
CA PRO A 29 -4.15 27.98 -6.99
C PRO A 29 -3.34 27.24 -5.93
N GLU A 30 -3.96 26.96 -4.77
CA GLU A 30 -3.40 26.01 -3.82
C GLU A 30 -3.15 24.74 -4.62
N THR A 31 -1.89 24.42 -4.87
CA THR A 31 -1.48 23.12 -5.37
C THR A 31 -1.79 22.16 -4.25
N THR A 32 -3.02 21.64 -4.22
CA THR A 32 -3.48 20.67 -3.24
C THR A 32 -2.56 19.46 -3.34
N SER A 33 -1.73 19.22 -2.32
CA SER A 33 -0.91 18.03 -2.25
C SER A 33 -1.80 16.78 -2.28
N PRO A 34 -1.42 15.74 -3.03
CA PRO A 34 -2.18 14.50 -3.07
C PRO A 34 -2.28 13.94 -1.65
N THR A 35 -3.50 13.61 -1.22
CA THR A 35 -3.79 13.11 0.12
C THR A 35 -4.42 11.73 0.01
N PHE A 36 -3.89 10.76 0.76
CA PHE A 36 -4.46 9.42 0.83
C PHE A 36 -5.82 9.44 1.54
N ASP A 37 -6.73 8.54 1.19
CA ASP A 37 -8.06 8.43 1.81
C ASP A 37 -8.26 7.02 2.39
N GLY A 38 -8.07 6.89 3.71
CA GLY A 38 -8.23 5.64 4.44
C GLY A 38 -9.67 5.10 4.45
N GLN A 39 -10.68 5.96 4.33
CA GLN A 39 -12.08 5.51 4.22
C GLN A 39 -12.32 4.87 2.85
N ARG A 40 -11.73 5.45 1.80
CA ARG A 40 -11.76 4.89 0.45
C ARG A 40 -11.02 3.56 0.39
N ALA A 41 -9.84 3.47 1.00
CA ALA A 41 -9.11 2.21 1.16
C ALA A 41 -9.96 1.16 1.91
N MET A 42 -10.61 1.53 3.02
CA MET A 42 -11.48 0.61 3.74
C MET A 42 -12.68 0.12 2.90
N ALA A 43 -13.21 0.96 2.01
CA ALA A 43 -14.24 0.54 1.06
C ALA A 43 -13.72 -0.49 0.05
N TYR A 44 -12.48 -0.34 -0.43
CA TYR A 44 -11.80 -1.33 -1.28
C TYR A 44 -11.61 -2.67 -0.55
N LEU A 45 -11.18 -2.64 0.71
CA LEU A 45 -11.04 -3.83 1.55
C LEU A 45 -12.37 -4.57 1.67
N LYS A 46 -13.44 -3.87 2.09
CA LYS A 46 -14.77 -4.47 2.24
C LYS A 46 -15.31 -5.02 0.92
N LYS A 47 -15.01 -4.36 -0.20
CA LYS A 47 -15.45 -4.83 -1.52
C LYS A 47 -14.81 -6.15 -1.92
N GLN A 48 -13.52 -6.33 -1.62
CA GLN A 48 -12.82 -7.60 -1.84
C GLN A 48 -13.42 -8.72 -0.99
N VAL A 49 -13.59 -8.47 0.31
CA VAL A 49 -14.16 -9.44 1.26
C VAL A 49 -15.61 -9.84 0.91
N ALA A 50 -16.39 -8.92 0.32
CA ALA A 50 -17.75 -9.20 -0.12
C ALA A 50 -17.86 -10.26 -1.23
N PHE A 51 -16.76 -10.61 -1.91
CA PHE A 51 -16.73 -11.73 -2.84
C PHE A 51 -16.60 -13.10 -2.15
N GLY A 52 -16.39 -13.11 -0.83
CA GLY A 52 -16.02 -14.29 -0.05
C GLY A 52 -14.51 -14.55 -0.09
N PRO A 53 -14.06 -15.71 0.44
CA PRO A 53 -12.65 -16.11 0.36
C PRO A 53 -12.13 -16.08 -1.08
N ARG A 54 -10.90 -15.59 -1.25
CA ARG A 54 -10.22 -15.49 -2.55
C ARG A 54 -9.14 -16.55 -2.70
N ASN A 55 -9.27 -17.70 -2.06
CA ASN A 55 -8.31 -18.77 -2.21
C ASN A 55 -8.33 -19.29 -3.66
N PRO A 56 -7.17 -19.64 -4.25
CA PRO A 56 -7.07 -20.06 -5.63
C PRO A 56 -8.11 -21.12 -6.04
N GLY A 57 -8.84 -20.82 -7.12
CA GLY A 57 -9.90 -21.69 -7.67
C GLY A 57 -11.31 -21.47 -7.09
N SER A 58 -11.46 -20.68 -6.03
CA SER A 58 -12.78 -20.30 -5.49
C SER A 58 -13.56 -19.37 -6.43
N SER A 59 -14.87 -19.20 -6.20
CA SER A 59 -15.66 -18.17 -6.90
C SER A 59 -15.26 -16.76 -6.47
N GLY A 60 -14.90 -16.57 -5.19
CA GLY A 60 -14.44 -15.28 -4.67
C GLY A 60 -13.16 -14.82 -5.35
N HIS A 61 -12.20 -15.73 -5.57
CA HIS A 61 -10.97 -15.48 -6.32
C HIS A 61 -11.24 -14.95 -7.74
N ARG A 62 -12.05 -15.66 -8.53
CA ARG A 62 -12.39 -15.25 -9.90
C ARG A 62 -13.12 -13.90 -9.95
N ASN A 63 -14.09 -13.69 -9.07
CA ASN A 63 -14.88 -12.46 -9.03
C ASN A 63 -14.03 -11.26 -8.57
N CYS A 64 -13.17 -11.47 -7.58
CA CYS A 64 -12.24 -10.45 -7.09
C CYS A 64 -11.23 -10.06 -8.17
N LYS A 65 -10.62 -11.04 -8.87
CA LYS A 65 -9.70 -10.75 -9.99
C LYS A 65 -10.32 -9.84 -11.05
N ASN A 66 -11.54 -10.17 -11.49
CA ASN A 66 -12.25 -9.36 -12.49
C ASN A 66 -12.48 -7.94 -11.98
N TYR A 67 -12.90 -7.81 -10.71
CA TYR A 67 -13.08 -6.52 -10.06
C TYR A 67 -11.77 -5.71 -9.98
N LEU A 68 -10.66 -6.33 -9.60
CA LEU A 68 -9.34 -5.68 -9.54
C LEU A 68 -8.91 -5.20 -10.91
N LEU A 69 -9.01 -6.04 -11.95
CA LEU A 69 -8.68 -5.66 -13.33
C LEU A 69 -9.53 -4.51 -13.85
N GLU A 70 -10.86 -4.55 -13.65
CA GLU A 70 -11.76 -3.48 -14.04
C GLU A 70 -11.43 -2.17 -13.31
N THR A 71 -11.17 -2.26 -12.01
CA THR A 71 -10.82 -1.10 -11.17
C THR A 71 -9.50 -0.48 -11.63
N LEU A 72 -8.44 -1.26 -11.78
CA LEU A 72 -7.13 -0.77 -12.22
C LEU A 72 -7.17 -0.15 -13.62
N ARG A 73 -7.93 -0.77 -14.56
CA ARG A 73 -8.11 -0.24 -15.92
C ARG A 73 -8.88 1.08 -15.95
N SER A 74 -9.64 1.40 -14.90
CA SER A 74 -10.26 2.71 -14.76
C SER A 74 -9.29 3.81 -14.32
N PHE A 75 -8.11 3.44 -13.80
CA PHE A 75 -7.09 4.36 -13.29
C PHE A 75 -5.86 4.50 -14.20
N THR A 76 -5.53 3.49 -14.99
CA THR A 76 -4.42 3.55 -15.95
C THR A 76 -4.68 2.65 -17.15
N SER A 77 -4.18 3.05 -18.33
CA SER A 77 -4.17 2.22 -19.54
C SER A 77 -3.09 1.13 -19.50
N HIS A 78 -2.16 1.17 -18.55
CA HIS A 78 -1.01 0.27 -18.47
C HIS A 78 -1.23 -0.86 -17.46
N VAL A 79 -2.30 -1.63 -17.67
CA VAL A 79 -2.63 -2.81 -16.86
C VAL A 79 -2.27 -4.09 -17.60
N GLU A 80 -1.56 -4.98 -16.92
CA GLU A 80 -1.14 -6.29 -17.41
C GLU A 80 -1.62 -7.39 -16.46
N GLU A 81 -2.11 -8.48 -17.04
CA GLU A 81 -2.44 -9.71 -16.31
C GLU A 81 -1.41 -10.78 -16.68
N GLN A 82 -0.59 -11.20 -15.72
CA GLN A 82 0.37 -12.29 -15.88
C GLN A 82 -0.26 -13.60 -15.38
N SER A 83 -0.93 -14.32 -16.28
CA SER A 83 -1.58 -15.60 -15.98
C SER A 83 -0.62 -16.78 -16.08
N PHE A 84 -0.69 -17.68 -15.11
CA PHE A 84 0.11 -18.91 -15.07
C PHE A 84 -0.66 -20.08 -14.44
N ILE A 85 -0.17 -21.29 -14.68
CA ILE A 85 -0.74 -22.52 -14.13
C ILE A 85 0.23 -23.09 -13.09
N TYR A 86 -0.26 -23.29 -11.88
CA TYR A 86 0.45 -24.03 -10.83
C TYR A 86 -0.17 -25.43 -10.70
N TYR A 87 0.66 -26.47 -10.70
CA TYR A 87 0.21 -27.84 -10.44
C TYR A 87 0.51 -28.23 -8.99
N ASP A 88 -0.55 -28.32 -8.19
CA ASP A 88 -0.49 -28.81 -6.82
C ASP A 88 -0.35 -30.33 -6.84
N ASN A 89 0.88 -30.82 -6.61
CA ASN A 89 1.19 -32.24 -6.57
C ASN A 89 0.48 -32.99 -5.42
N ILE A 90 0.16 -32.29 -4.32
CA ILE A 90 -0.45 -32.88 -3.13
C ILE A 90 -1.96 -33.02 -3.37
N GLY A 91 -2.62 -31.93 -3.74
CA GLY A 91 -4.05 -31.91 -4.07
C GLY A 91 -4.38 -32.54 -5.43
N ARG A 92 -3.38 -32.85 -6.26
CA ARG A 92 -3.51 -33.37 -7.63
C ARG A 92 -4.46 -32.53 -8.49
N LYS A 93 -4.27 -31.22 -8.45
CA LYS A 93 -5.09 -30.26 -9.19
C LYS A 93 -4.25 -29.12 -9.76
N SER A 94 -4.73 -28.53 -10.84
CA SER A 94 -4.14 -27.32 -11.41
C SER A 94 -4.88 -26.09 -10.89
N LEU A 95 -4.14 -25.07 -10.50
CA LEU A 95 -4.64 -23.75 -10.17
C LEU A 95 -4.31 -22.80 -11.32
N THR A 96 -5.27 -21.98 -11.72
CA THR A 96 -5.02 -20.85 -12.61
C THR A 96 -4.84 -19.61 -11.75
N LEU A 97 -3.62 -19.08 -11.75
CA LEU A 97 -3.20 -17.93 -10.97
C LEU A 97 -2.93 -16.74 -11.90
N SER A 98 -3.05 -15.52 -11.38
CA SER A 98 -2.89 -14.30 -12.14
C SER A 98 -2.29 -13.19 -11.27
N ASN A 99 -1.03 -12.82 -11.51
CA ASN A 99 -0.52 -11.56 -11.00
C ASN A 99 -1.14 -10.42 -11.82
N LEU A 100 -1.45 -9.30 -11.15
CA LEU A 100 -1.96 -8.10 -11.80
C LEU A 100 -0.93 -6.98 -11.64
N ILE A 101 -0.63 -6.27 -12.72
CA ILE A 101 0.37 -5.19 -12.71
C ILE A 101 -0.29 -3.94 -13.27
N ALA A 102 -0.22 -2.83 -12.54
CA ALA A 102 -0.68 -1.52 -12.99
C ALA A 102 0.45 -0.51 -12.91
N ARG A 103 0.73 0.18 -14.02
CA ARG A 103 1.87 1.11 -14.13
C ARG A 103 1.40 2.55 -14.24
N PHE A 104 2.06 3.44 -13.51
CA PHE A 104 1.87 4.88 -13.51
C PHE A 104 3.17 5.56 -13.90
N SER A 105 3.08 6.56 -14.78
CA SER A 105 4.23 7.21 -15.43
C SER A 105 5.27 6.19 -15.94
N PRO A 106 4.88 5.21 -16.79
CA PRO A 106 5.76 4.11 -17.23
C PRO A 106 7.02 4.58 -17.98
N GLU A 107 7.02 5.81 -18.51
CA GLU A 107 8.13 6.45 -19.19
C GLU A 107 9.16 7.11 -18.27
N LEU A 108 8.84 7.27 -16.98
CA LEU A 108 9.72 7.93 -16.02
C LEU A 108 10.63 6.94 -15.30
N GLU A 109 11.84 7.43 -15.03
CA GLU A 109 12.86 6.84 -14.17
C GLU A 109 13.26 7.87 -13.11
N PRO A 110 13.61 7.45 -11.87
CA PRO A 110 13.63 6.06 -11.39
C PRO A 110 12.23 5.48 -11.21
N ARG A 111 12.14 4.15 -11.03
CA ARG A 111 10.89 3.43 -10.71
C ARG A 111 10.94 2.82 -9.32
N ILE A 112 9.80 2.80 -8.64
CA ILE A 112 9.60 1.97 -7.43
C ILE A 112 8.48 0.96 -7.67
N LEU A 113 8.57 -0.20 -7.02
CA LEU A 113 7.53 -1.22 -7.03
C LEU A 113 6.81 -1.24 -5.67
N LEU A 114 5.49 -1.19 -5.68
CA LEU A 114 4.65 -1.42 -4.50
C LEU A 114 3.83 -2.68 -4.74
N CYS A 115 3.83 -3.62 -3.80
CA CYS A 115 3.15 -4.89 -3.97
C CYS A 115 2.35 -5.33 -2.75
N ALA A 116 1.40 -6.23 -3.00
CA ALA A 116 0.61 -6.95 -2.00
C ALA A 116 0.12 -8.26 -2.64
N HIS A 117 -0.06 -9.32 -1.88
CA HIS A 117 -0.79 -10.48 -2.35
C HIS A 117 -2.31 -10.24 -2.27
N TRP A 118 -3.10 -10.86 -3.14
CA TRP A 118 -4.55 -10.63 -3.21
C TRP A 118 -5.42 -11.87 -2.96
N ASP A 119 -4.81 -13.06 -2.97
CA ASP A 119 -5.49 -14.29 -2.64
C ASP A 119 -5.81 -14.40 -1.13
N THR A 120 -6.32 -15.55 -0.70
CA THR A 120 -6.51 -15.85 0.73
C THR A 120 -6.11 -17.28 1.00
N ARG A 121 -5.77 -17.57 2.25
CA ARG A 121 -5.62 -18.95 2.69
C ARG A 121 -6.83 -19.83 2.39
N PRO A 122 -6.63 -21.04 1.86
CA PRO A 122 -7.68 -22.04 1.78
C PRO A 122 -8.01 -22.71 3.13
N PHE A 123 -7.20 -22.46 4.18
CA PHE A 123 -7.29 -23.12 5.48
C PHE A 123 -7.11 -22.12 6.63
N ALA A 124 -8.02 -22.12 7.62
CA ALA A 124 -7.90 -21.35 8.85
C ALA A 124 -7.04 -22.13 9.88
N ASP A 125 -5.82 -22.50 9.52
CA ASP A 125 -5.02 -23.49 10.26
C ASP A 125 -4.59 -23.03 11.66
N GLN A 126 -4.69 -21.74 11.97
CA GLN A 126 -4.46 -21.16 13.30
C GLN A 126 -5.74 -20.96 14.11
N ASP A 127 -6.90 -21.33 13.57
CA ASP A 127 -8.18 -21.16 14.27
C ASP A 127 -8.18 -21.94 15.61
N PRO A 128 -8.62 -21.29 16.71
CA PRO A 128 -8.64 -21.93 18.03
C PRO A 128 -9.62 -23.10 18.09
N ASP A 129 -10.68 -23.12 17.28
CA ASP A 129 -11.54 -24.29 17.13
C ASP A 129 -11.00 -25.21 16.01
N PRO A 130 -10.51 -26.42 16.32
CA PRO A 130 -10.01 -27.35 15.32
C PRO A 130 -11.00 -27.68 14.20
N LYS A 131 -12.32 -27.53 14.43
CA LYS A 131 -13.35 -27.77 13.41
C LYS A 131 -13.37 -26.72 12.29
N ASN A 132 -12.70 -25.60 12.50
CA ASN A 132 -12.61 -24.52 11.52
C ASN A 132 -11.38 -24.62 10.63
N ARG A 133 -10.38 -25.43 10.99
CA ARG A 133 -9.05 -25.40 10.36
C ARG A 133 -9.01 -25.78 8.89
N ASP A 134 -10.01 -26.51 8.41
CA ASP A 134 -10.15 -26.87 6.99
C ASP A 134 -11.01 -25.87 6.18
N LYS A 135 -11.45 -24.76 6.80
CA LYS A 135 -12.28 -23.75 6.13
C LYS A 135 -11.40 -22.61 5.60
N PRO A 136 -11.75 -22.02 4.45
CA PRO A 136 -11.02 -20.86 3.92
C PRO A 136 -11.32 -19.59 4.74
N ILE A 137 -10.31 -18.74 4.91
CA ILE A 137 -10.43 -17.47 5.63
C ILE A 137 -11.00 -16.38 4.72
N LEU A 138 -11.60 -15.35 5.33
CA LEU A 138 -12.05 -14.18 4.57
C LEU A 138 -10.89 -13.30 4.12
N GLY A 139 -9.77 -13.26 4.85
CA GLY A 139 -8.55 -12.55 4.47
C GLY A 139 -8.73 -11.03 4.46
N ALA A 140 -9.38 -10.47 5.49
CA ALA A 140 -9.67 -9.03 5.50
C ALA A 140 -8.40 -8.22 5.72
N ASN A 141 -7.56 -8.64 6.67
CA ASN A 141 -6.24 -8.09 6.87
C ASN A 141 -5.23 -8.81 5.97
N ASP A 142 -5.26 -10.14 5.98
CA ASP A 142 -4.38 -11.03 5.21
C ASP A 142 -4.81 -11.06 3.73
N GLY A 143 -4.10 -10.29 2.91
CA GLY A 143 -4.41 -9.99 1.51
C GLY A 143 -5.20 -8.70 1.28
N ALA A 144 -6.44 -8.55 1.77
CA ALA A 144 -7.28 -7.45 1.30
C ALA A 144 -6.83 -6.05 1.76
N SER A 145 -6.07 -5.95 2.86
CA SER A 145 -5.57 -4.68 3.39
C SER A 145 -4.49 -4.04 2.53
N GLY A 146 -3.45 -4.79 2.14
CA GLY A 146 -2.39 -4.33 1.25
C GLY A 146 -2.96 -3.92 -0.12
N VAL A 147 -3.80 -4.78 -0.70
CA VAL A 147 -4.51 -4.49 -1.96
C VAL A 147 -5.35 -3.22 -1.86
N ALA A 148 -6.05 -3.01 -0.75
CA ALA A 148 -6.87 -1.81 -0.54
C ALA A 148 -6.04 -0.52 -0.52
N VAL A 149 -4.85 -0.54 0.10
CA VAL A 149 -3.92 0.59 0.07
C VAL A 149 -3.45 0.86 -1.36
N LEU A 150 -3.07 -0.19 -2.10
CA LEU A 150 -2.61 -0.03 -3.48
C LEU A 150 -3.72 0.45 -4.43
N LEU A 151 -4.98 0.03 -4.25
CA LEU A 151 -6.10 0.53 -5.05
C LEU A 151 -6.40 2.01 -4.79
N GLN A 152 -6.30 2.45 -3.55
CA GLN A 152 -6.44 3.87 -3.24
C GLN A 152 -5.27 4.66 -3.86
N LEU A 153 -4.04 4.16 -3.76
CA LEU A 153 -2.88 4.78 -4.42
C LEU A 153 -3.09 4.85 -5.93
N ALA A 154 -3.60 3.78 -6.57
CA ALA A 154 -3.91 3.77 -7.99
C ALA A 154 -4.91 4.89 -8.37
N GLU A 155 -5.98 5.06 -7.59
CA GLU A 155 -6.94 6.16 -7.78
C GLU A 155 -6.23 7.53 -7.66
N LEU A 156 -5.40 7.71 -6.63
CA LEU A 156 -4.69 8.95 -6.38
C LEU A 156 -3.67 9.28 -7.50
N LEU A 157 -2.87 8.31 -7.91
CA LEU A 157 -1.85 8.42 -8.97
C LEU A 157 -2.49 8.72 -10.33
N SER A 158 -3.71 8.23 -10.59
CA SER A 158 -4.45 8.57 -11.82
C SER A 158 -4.85 10.05 -11.89
N ARG A 159 -5.11 10.67 -10.74
CA ARG A 159 -5.51 12.08 -10.62
C ARG A 159 -4.32 13.03 -10.48
N PHE A 160 -3.25 12.54 -9.88
CA PHE A 160 -2.02 13.27 -9.60
C PHE A 160 -0.84 12.44 -10.10
N PRO A 161 -0.45 12.53 -11.39
CA PRO A 161 0.64 11.71 -11.91
C PRO A 161 1.92 11.83 -11.04
N PRO A 162 2.55 10.72 -10.66
CA PRO A 162 3.74 10.74 -9.80
C PRO A 162 4.95 11.34 -10.53
N PRO A 163 5.91 11.94 -9.78
CA PRO A 163 7.14 12.49 -10.35
C PRO A 163 8.17 11.40 -10.74
N ILE A 164 7.87 10.14 -10.47
CA ILE A 164 8.69 8.95 -10.74
C ILE A 164 7.82 7.86 -11.38
N GLY A 165 8.43 6.80 -11.88
CA GLY A 165 7.70 5.59 -12.26
C GLY A 165 7.18 4.85 -11.03
N VAL A 166 5.93 4.43 -11.04
CA VAL A 166 5.36 3.58 -9.98
C VAL A 166 4.69 2.36 -10.59
N ASP A 167 5.12 1.17 -10.16
CA ASP A 167 4.52 -0.10 -10.54
C ASP A 167 3.79 -0.69 -9.33
N LEU A 168 2.48 -0.92 -9.47
CA LEU A 168 1.68 -1.62 -8.47
C LEU A 168 1.52 -3.07 -8.90
N VAL A 169 1.91 -4.01 -8.05
CA VAL A 169 1.86 -5.45 -8.37
C VAL A 169 1.05 -6.21 -7.32
N PHE A 170 0.04 -6.94 -7.79
CA PHE A 170 -0.83 -7.76 -6.96
C PHE A 170 -0.47 -9.23 -7.21
N PHE A 171 0.19 -9.87 -6.25
CA PHE A 171 0.63 -11.27 -6.36
C PHE A 171 -0.51 -12.26 -6.05
N ASP A 172 -0.56 -13.37 -6.79
CA ASP A 172 -1.54 -14.44 -6.59
C ASP A 172 -0.88 -15.73 -6.11
N GLY A 173 -1.58 -16.49 -5.27
CA GLY A 173 -1.08 -17.76 -4.73
C GLY A 173 0.08 -17.57 -3.76
N GLU A 174 0.10 -16.47 -3.01
CA GLU A 174 1.07 -16.27 -1.92
C GLU A 174 0.78 -17.30 -0.81
N ASP A 175 -0.46 -17.34 -0.32
CA ASP A 175 -0.87 -18.06 0.90
C ASP A 175 -1.48 -19.45 0.61
N TYR A 176 -1.18 -20.01 -0.55
CA TYR A 176 -1.74 -21.31 -0.96
C TYR A 176 -1.07 -22.50 -0.23
N GLY A 177 0.21 -22.36 0.10
CA GLY A 177 1.06 -23.48 0.49
C GLY A 177 0.60 -24.17 1.78
N PRO A 178 0.71 -25.51 1.90
CA PRO A 178 0.50 -26.20 3.16
C PRO A 178 1.51 -25.76 4.23
N ALA A 179 1.12 -25.80 5.51
CA ALA A 179 2.04 -25.53 6.61
C ALA A 179 3.35 -26.34 6.49
N GLY A 180 4.50 -25.66 6.62
CA GLY A 180 5.83 -26.27 6.49
C GLY A 180 6.32 -26.50 5.05
N ARG A 181 5.58 -26.05 4.03
CA ARG A 181 5.95 -26.16 2.61
C ARG A 181 6.15 -24.80 1.96
N LEU A 182 7.14 -24.04 2.45
CA LEU A 182 7.52 -22.70 1.93
C LEU A 182 7.84 -22.71 0.41
N ASP A 183 8.19 -23.87 -0.15
CA ASP A 183 8.37 -24.06 -1.60
C ASP A 183 7.06 -23.95 -2.40
N GLN A 184 5.92 -23.94 -1.72
CA GLN A 184 4.56 -23.81 -2.30
C GLN A 184 3.86 -22.49 -1.93
N TYR A 185 4.55 -21.58 -1.24
CA TYR A 185 4.12 -20.20 -1.02
C TYR A 185 4.75 -19.27 -2.08
N PHE A 186 4.31 -18.02 -2.10
CA PHE A 186 4.89 -16.94 -2.90
C PHE A 186 4.85 -17.26 -4.40
N LEU A 187 3.83 -18.00 -4.87
CA LEU A 187 3.78 -18.50 -6.24
C LEU A 187 3.78 -17.36 -7.25
N GLY A 188 3.05 -16.29 -6.92
CA GLY A 188 2.95 -15.06 -7.70
C GLY A 188 4.28 -14.32 -7.81
N SER A 189 4.93 -13.99 -6.71
CA SER A 189 6.22 -13.29 -6.75
C SER A 189 7.32 -14.12 -7.43
N ARG A 190 7.34 -15.44 -7.23
CA ARG A 190 8.24 -16.36 -7.94
C ARG A 190 8.03 -16.31 -9.44
N HIS A 191 6.77 -16.32 -9.89
CA HIS A 191 6.46 -16.19 -11.30
C HIS A 191 6.84 -14.80 -11.84
N PHE A 192 6.57 -13.75 -11.07
CA PHE A 192 6.87 -12.37 -11.45
C PHE A 192 8.37 -12.17 -11.73
N VAL A 193 9.27 -12.60 -10.85
CA VAL A 193 10.71 -12.41 -11.05
C VAL A 193 11.27 -13.24 -12.20
N GLN A 194 10.65 -14.39 -12.52
CA GLN A 194 11.02 -15.21 -13.68
C GLN A 194 10.65 -14.54 -15.00
N VAL A 195 9.42 -14.01 -15.09
CA VAL A 195 8.92 -13.34 -16.31
C VAL A 195 9.61 -11.99 -16.50
N ASN A 196 9.74 -11.21 -15.43
CA ASN A 196 10.24 -9.83 -15.45
C ASN A 196 11.74 -9.75 -15.07
N HIS A 197 12.56 -10.72 -15.48
CA HIS A 197 13.98 -10.84 -15.10
C HIS A 197 14.89 -9.69 -15.57
N THR A 198 14.37 -8.75 -16.36
CA THR A 198 15.07 -7.52 -16.79
C THR A 198 14.51 -6.25 -16.15
N PHE A 199 13.52 -6.37 -15.27
CA PHE A 199 12.89 -5.24 -14.59
C PHE A 199 13.55 -5.03 -13.21
N TYR A 200 14.21 -3.89 -13.05
CA TYR A 200 14.96 -3.54 -11.83
C TYR A 200 14.51 -2.17 -11.33
N PRO A 201 13.45 -2.09 -10.51
CA PRO A 201 13.09 -0.86 -9.83
C PRO A 201 14.18 -0.49 -8.82
N GLN A 202 14.21 0.78 -8.39
CA GLN A 202 15.16 1.24 -7.38
C GLN A 202 14.99 0.49 -6.06
N PHE A 203 13.74 0.16 -5.69
CA PHE A 203 13.39 -0.76 -4.62
C PHE A 203 11.93 -1.20 -4.75
N ALA A 204 11.56 -2.19 -3.94
CA ALA A 204 10.20 -2.66 -3.77
C ALA A 204 9.73 -2.53 -2.30
N ILE A 205 8.43 -2.34 -2.11
CA ILE A 205 7.77 -2.37 -0.79
C ILE A 205 6.56 -3.30 -0.90
N LEU A 206 6.60 -4.39 -0.15
CA LEU A 206 5.48 -5.28 0.09
C LEU A 206 4.62 -4.73 1.23
N LEU A 207 3.30 -4.80 1.05
CA LEU A 207 2.31 -4.52 2.08
C LEU A 207 1.57 -5.81 2.39
N ASP A 208 1.78 -6.32 3.60
CA ASP A 208 1.05 -7.48 4.11
C ASP A 208 0.42 -7.16 5.48
N MET A 209 -0.82 -7.55 5.69
CA MET A 209 -1.53 -7.38 6.97
C MET A 209 -1.53 -5.94 7.56
N VAL A 210 -1.57 -4.91 6.71
CA VAL A 210 -1.47 -3.48 7.09
C VAL A 210 -2.77 -2.81 7.57
N GLY A 211 -3.81 -3.60 7.81
CA GLY A 211 -5.16 -3.15 8.11
C GLY A 211 -5.55 -3.19 9.59
N ASP A 212 -4.83 -3.94 10.44
CA ASP A 212 -5.20 -4.22 11.84
C ASP A 212 -5.58 -2.94 12.62
N ALA A 213 -6.67 -2.96 13.38
CA ALA A 213 -7.15 -1.79 14.11
C ALA A 213 -6.23 -1.34 15.26
N GLN A 214 -5.33 -2.22 15.72
CA GLN A 214 -4.28 -1.97 16.70
C GLN A 214 -2.89 -2.02 16.05
N LEU A 215 -2.78 -1.56 14.80
CA LEU A 215 -1.61 -1.68 13.93
C LEU A 215 -0.27 -1.40 14.62
N GLN A 216 0.65 -2.36 14.54
CA GLN A 216 2.06 -2.23 14.88
C GLN A 216 2.95 -2.67 13.72
N LEU A 217 3.86 -1.81 13.29
CA LEU A 217 4.75 -2.05 12.16
C LEU A 217 6.22 -1.98 12.61
N PRO A 218 6.72 -3.02 13.31
CA PRO A 218 8.14 -3.16 13.55
C PRO A 218 8.89 -3.47 12.25
N ILE A 219 10.21 -3.26 12.26
CA ILE A 219 11.05 -3.59 11.12
C ILE A 219 11.17 -5.12 11.01
N GLU A 220 10.72 -5.68 9.88
CA GLU A 220 10.89 -7.10 9.57
C GLU A 220 12.38 -7.46 9.36
N GLY A 221 12.82 -8.59 9.90
CA GLY A 221 14.24 -8.97 9.98
C GLY A 221 14.94 -9.17 8.63
N TYR A 222 14.31 -9.82 7.64
CA TYR A 222 14.88 -9.98 6.30
C TYR A 222 14.92 -8.67 5.53
N SER A 223 13.94 -7.78 5.72
CA SER A 223 13.89 -6.44 5.17
C SER A 223 15.10 -5.63 5.64
N HIS A 224 15.37 -5.63 6.95
CA HIS A 224 16.58 -4.99 7.51
C HIS A 224 17.87 -5.65 7.02
N GLN A 225 17.89 -6.98 6.90
CA GLN A 225 19.08 -7.71 6.48
C GLN A 225 19.42 -7.50 4.99
N MET A 226 18.41 -7.47 4.12
CA MET A 226 18.59 -7.52 2.66
C MET A 226 18.43 -6.15 2.00
N ALA A 227 17.64 -5.25 2.57
CA ALA A 227 17.36 -3.92 2.04
C ALA A 227 17.40 -2.81 3.13
N PRO A 228 18.46 -2.71 3.96
CA PRO A 228 18.50 -1.77 5.09
C PRO A 228 18.32 -0.30 4.66
N GLN A 229 18.82 0.09 3.49
CA GLN A 229 18.66 1.45 2.98
C GLN A 229 17.20 1.80 2.66
N VAL A 230 16.41 0.81 2.25
CA VAL A 230 14.98 0.98 1.97
C VAL A 230 14.20 1.05 3.28
N VAL A 231 14.56 0.20 4.27
CA VAL A 231 14.03 0.28 5.65
C VAL A 231 14.26 1.67 6.22
N ASP A 232 15.51 2.16 6.20
CA ASP A 232 15.85 3.49 6.72
C ASP A 232 15.05 4.59 6.03
N ARG A 233 14.88 4.50 4.71
CA ARG A 233 14.11 5.48 3.95
C ARG A 233 12.65 5.52 4.39
N VAL A 234 12.01 4.36 4.54
CA VAL A 234 10.58 4.27 4.87
C VAL A 234 10.32 4.58 6.34
N TRP A 235 11.04 3.94 7.27
CA TRP A 235 10.81 4.15 8.69
C TRP A 235 11.23 5.55 9.16
N ASN A 236 12.33 6.13 8.66
CA ASN A 236 12.67 7.50 9.04
C ASN A 236 11.63 8.50 8.50
N LEU A 237 11.09 8.29 7.30
CA LEU A 237 10.01 9.11 6.77
C LEU A 237 8.74 8.98 7.62
N ALA A 238 8.38 7.76 8.03
CA ALA A 238 7.24 7.53 8.90
C ALA A 238 7.40 8.21 10.28
N LEU A 239 8.61 8.15 10.87
CA LEU A 239 8.94 8.84 12.11
C LEU A 239 8.89 10.36 11.98
N GLU A 240 9.43 10.93 10.88
CA GLU A 240 9.33 12.37 10.56
C GLU A 240 7.85 12.81 10.50
N MET A 241 7.00 11.96 9.93
CA MET A 241 5.57 12.19 9.79
C MET A 241 4.76 11.83 11.05
N GLU A 242 5.43 11.50 12.16
CA GLU A 242 4.82 11.13 13.45
C GLU A 242 3.83 9.96 13.34
N LYS A 243 4.10 9.01 12.44
CA LYS A 243 3.28 7.80 12.25
C LYS A 243 3.59 6.75 13.31
N GLY A 244 2.97 6.89 14.48
CA GLY A 244 3.24 6.08 15.67
C GLY A 244 3.10 4.55 15.54
N ALA A 245 2.45 4.04 14.48
CA ALA A 245 2.41 2.61 14.19
C ALA A 245 3.77 2.06 13.70
N PHE A 246 4.59 2.89 13.05
CA PHE A 246 5.92 2.49 12.56
C PHE A 246 6.93 2.51 13.72
N GLU A 247 7.35 1.31 14.15
CA GLU A 247 8.32 1.14 15.23
C GLU A 247 9.71 0.94 14.63
N TYR A 248 10.65 1.85 14.92
CA TYR A 248 12.06 1.66 14.55
C TYR A 248 12.73 0.65 15.50
N ARG A 249 12.27 -0.60 15.40
CA ARG A 249 12.71 -1.74 16.20
C ARG A 249 12.57 -2.97 15.34
N ILE A 250 13.65 -3.72 15.20
CA ILE A 250 13.64 -5.01 14.49
C ILE A 250 12.84 -6.02 15.32
N ASN A 251 11.93 -6.73 14.66
CA ASN A 251 11.17 -7.83 15.26
C ASN A 251 11.00 -8.96 14.24
N GLY A 252 11.16 -10.20 14.68
CA GLY A 252 10.90 -11.37 13.83
C GLY A 252 11.72 -11.46 12.53
N TYR A 253 11.49 -12.56 11.83
CA TYR A 253 11.97 -12.80 10.46
C TYR A 253 10.83 -13.53 9.74
N ILE A 254 10.22 -12.89 8.74
CA ILE A 254 9.04 -13.40 8.05
C ILE A 254 9.42 -13.75 6.63
N ASN A 255 9.20 -15.01 6.23
CA ASN A 255 9.33 -15.36 4.83
C ASN A 255 8.07 -14.87 4.12
N ASP A 256 8.25 -13.99 3.16
CA ASP A 256 7.17 -13.41 2.36
C ASP A 256 7.67 -13.11 0.93
N ASP A 257 6.81 -12.58 0.07
CA ASP A 257 7.04 -12.24 -1.33
C ASP A 257 8.28 -11.34 -1.51
N HIS A 258 8.60 -10.46 -0.56
CA HIS A 258 9.78 -9.58 -0.61
C HIS A 258 11.09 -10.37 -0.57
N VAL A 259 11.13 -11.53 0.08
CA VAL A 259 12.31 -12.40 0.09
C VAL A 259 12.60 -12.91 -1.33
N ILE A 260 11.55 -13.23 -2.09
CA ILE A 260 11.67 -13.67 -3.49
C ILE A 260 12.20 -12.52 -4.38
N LEU A 261 11.70 -11.30 -4.18
CA LEU A 261 12.20 -10.11 -4.88
C LEU A 261 13.67 -9.85 -4.56
N ASN A 262 14.06 -9.91 -3.29
CA ASN A 262 15.45 -9.74 -2.86
C ASN A 262 16.38 -10.80 -3.47
N GLN A 263 15.95 -12.06 -3.54
CA GLN A 263 16.72 -13.14 -4.18
C GLN A 263 16.92 -12.92 -5.68
N ALA A 264 15.99 -12.20 -6.34
CA ALA A 264 16.10 -11.79 -7.73
C ALA A 264 16.91 -10.49 -7.94
N GLY A 265 17.45 -9.89 -6.88
CA GLY A 265 18.27 -8.68 -6.94
C GLY A 265 17.48 -7.36 -6.86
N ILE A 266 16.20 -7.40 -6.49
CA ILE A 266 15.39 -6.21 -6.24
C ILE A 266 15.41 -5.93 -4.72
N PRO A 267 16.01 -4.82 -4.25
CA PRO A 267 15.98 -4.48 -2.83
C PRO A 267 14.53 -4.29 -2.37
N ALA A 268 14.03 -5.19 -1.53
CA ALA A 268 12.63 -5.21 -1.14
C ALA A 268 12.48 -5.25 0.38
N ILE A 269 11.53 -4.50 0.90
CA ILE A 269 11.12 -4.54 2.31
C ILE A 269 9.67 -4.98 2.40
N ASP A 270 9.30 -5.42 3.59
CA ASP A 270 7.96 -5.81 3.96
C ASP A 270 7.45 -4.91 5.10
N ILE A 271 6.33 -4.24 4.84
CA ILE A 271 5.58 -3.49 5.85
C ILE A 271 4.45 -4.40 6.30
N ILE A 272 4.68 -5.05 7.44
CA ILE A 272 3.80 -6.10 7.95
C ILE A 272 3.55 -5.96 9.46
N ASP A 273 2.30 -6.19 9.87
CA ASP A 273 1.94 -6.38 11.26
C ASP A 273 1.89 -7.87 11.62
N PHE A 274 2.80 -8.26 12.50
CA PHE A 274 2.88 -9.59 13.11
C PHE A 274 3.11 -9.48 14.62
N ALA A 275 2.92 -8.28 15.19
CA ALA A 275 3.16 -7.98 16.58
C ALA A 275 1.81 -7.93 17.32
N TYR A 276 1.25 -9.10 17.60
CA TYR A 276 0.00 -9.19 18.34
C TYR A 276 0.26 -9.06 19.86
N PRO A 277 -0.29 -8.04 20.54
CA PRO A 277 0.02 -7.77 21.95
C PRO A 277 -0.43 -8.90 22.88
N ASP A 278 -1.49 -9.63 22.52
CA ASP A 278 -1.96 -10.84 23.19
C ASP A 278 -2.84 -11.71 22.25
N GLU A 279 -3.33 -12.85 22.77
CA GLU A 279 -4.18 -13.79 22.01
C GLU A 279 -5.50 -13.17 21.53
N SER A 280 -5.96 -12.07 22.13
CA SER A 280 -7.23 -11.43 21.75
C SER A 280 -7.14 -10.62 20.45
N ASN A 281 -5.93 -10.33 19.96
CA ASN A 281 -5.71 -9.63 18.69
C ASN A 281 -5.05 -10.51 17.60
N ARG A 282 -4.93 -11.83 17.82
CA ARG A 282 -4.27 -12.72 16.87
C ARG A 282 -5.27 -13.36 15.90
N TYR A 283 -5.58 -12.66 14.82
CA TYR A 283 -6.56 -13.11 13.80
C TYR A 283 -5.94 -13.81 12.59
N TRP A 284 -4.62 -13.70 12.41
CA TRP A 284 -3.87 -14.34 11.32
C TRP A 284 -4.24 -15.82 11.14
N HIS A 285 -4.57 -16.21 9.91
CA HIS A 285 -4.99 -17.57 9.55
C HIS A 285 -6.16 -18.13 10.41
N THR A 286 -7.07 -17.28 10.86
CA THR A 286 -8.30 -17.69 11.56
C THR A 286 -9.54 -17.21 10.81
N LEU A 287 -10.72 -17.73 11.18
CA LEU A 287 -11.97 -17.20 10.64
C LEU A 287 -12.32 -15.80 11.15
N GLU A 288 -11.61 -15.30 12.16
CA GLU A 288 -11.79 -13.95 12.71
C GLU A 288 -11.04 -12.87 11.92
N ASP A 289 -10.24 -13.23 10.90
CA ASP A 289 -9.67 -12.25 9.98
C ASP A 289 -10.75 -11.63 9.08
N THR A 290 -11.43 -10.63 9.66
CA THR A 290 -12.69 -10.05 9.21
C THR A 290 -12.61 -8.52 9.18
N PRO A 291 -13.44 -7.83 8.37
CA PRO A 291 -13.33 -6.38 8.21
C PRO A 291 -13.51 -5.55 9.49
N ASP A 292 -14.16 -6.08 10.53
CA ASP A 292 -14.29 -5.38 11.82
C ASP A 292 -12.99 -5.37 12.64
N LYS A 293 -11.99 -6.17 12.26
CA LYS A 293 -10.64 -6.11 12.85
C LYS A 293 -9.74 -5.10 12.17
N CYS A 294 -10.15 -4.58 11.02
CA CYS A 294 -9.37 -3.59 10.27
C CYS A 294 -9.89 -2.17 10.52
N SER A 295 -9.00 -1.17 10.40
CA SER A 295 -9.39 0.24 10.54
C SER A 295 -8.98 1.13 9.35
N PRO A 296 -9.83 2.11 8.96
CA PRO A 296 -9.44 3.15 8.03
C PRO A 296 -8.19 3.94 8.45
N ALA A 297 -7.97 4.10 9.76
CA ALA A 297 -6.83 4.86 10.30
C ALA A 297 -5.50 4.12 10.11
N SER A 298 -5.51 2.78 10.20
CA SER A 298 -4.37 1.91 9.92
C SER A 298 -3.98 2.01 8.44
N LEU A 299 -4.96 1.84 7.55
CA LEU A 299 -4.75 1.98 6.10
C LEU A 299 -4.27 3.40 5.73
N GLN A 300 -4.82 4.44 6.36
CA GLN A 300 -4.38 5.82 6.19
C GLN A 300 -2.91 6.01 6.62
N THR A 301 -2.51 5.41 7.74
CA THR A 301 -1.16 5.53 8.28
C THR A 301 -0.12 5.02 7.30
N VAL A 302 -0.33 3.84 6.72
CA VAL A 302 0.55 3.27 5.69
C VAL A 302 0.47 4.06 4.39
N GLY A 303 -0.75 4.37 3.94
CA GLY A 303 -0.98 5.13 2.71
C GLY A 303 -0.31 6.50 2.69
N ASP A 304 -0.35 7.24 3.80
CA ASP A 304 0.30 8.55 3.91
C ASP A 304 1.82 8.47 3.73
N VAL A 305 2.47 7.44 4.32
CA VAL A 305 3.92 7.23 4.17
C VAL A 305 4.26 6.92 2.72
N LEU A 306 3.48 6.07 2.05
CA LEU A 306 3.71 5.73 0.64
C LEU A 306 3.49 6.94 -0.28
N VAL A 307 2.47 7.76 -0.03
CA VAL A 307 2.26 9.02 -0.76
C VAL A 307 3.46 9.95 -0.56
N ALA A 308 3.90 10.16 0.68
CA ALA A 308 5.07 11.00 0.94
C ALA A 308 6.32 10.45 0.25
N LEU A 309 6.53 9.13 0.28
CA LEU A 309 7.65 8.47 -0.37
C LEU A 309 7.67 8.71 -1.89
N ILE A 310 6.51 8.62 -2.55
CA ILE A 310 6.37 8.82 -4.00
C ILE A 310 6.58 10.29 -4.37
N TYR A 311 5.92 11.24 -3.69
CA TYR A 311 5.92 12.65 -4.11
C TYR A 311 7.08 13.47 -3.55
N ARG A 312 7.76 12.98 -2.51
CA ARG A 312 9.02 13.57 -1.99
C ARG A 312 10.24 12.79 -2.47
N PHE A 313 10.06 11.92 -3.47
CA PHE A 313 11.12 11.04 -3.92
C PHE A 313 12.36 11.84 -4.34
N ASN A 314 13.49 11.50 -3.72
CA ASN A 314 14.80 11.99 -4.09
C ASN A 314 15.73 10.78 -4.25
N PRO A 315 16.26 10.53 -5.47
CA PRO A 315 17.05 9.34 -5.78
C PRO A 315 18.29 9.18 -4.92
#